data_AF-X1FEK1-F1
#
_entry.id   AF-X1FEK1-F1
#
_cell.length_a   1.000
_cell.length_b   1.000
_cell.length_c   1.000
_cell.angle_alpha   90.00
_cell.angle_beta   90.00
_cell.angle_gamma   90.00
#
_symmetry.space_group_name_H-M   'P 1'
#
loop_
_entity.id
_entity.type
_entity.pdbx_description
1 polymer ?
#
loop_
_entity_poly.entity_id
_entity_poly.type
_entity_poly.pdbx_seq_one_letter_code
_entity_poly.pdbx_strand_id
1 'polypeptide(L)'
;YVCGPTVYNYIHIGNARPFIIFEVVRRFLKFKGYKVKYIQNLTDIDDKMINKAKELKITVSELAEKFIQEYFIDADSLNIERADVHPRATEHIKEIIELVKGLEEKGYAYEIDGDVFFDVSKFKGYGKLSGQNIEELKEGARVEVDERKKESIDFALWKRAKEGEPFWESPWGKGRPGWHIECSAMSMKYLGKSFDIHTGGSDLIFPHHENEIAQSEAYTNQQFVRYWMHNGYLCLDSQKMSKSLGNIMKVRDISQKYKGEIIR
;
A
#
# COMPACT_ATOMS: atom_id res chain seq x y z
N TYR A 1 10.63 -5.71 -1.52
CA TYR A 1 9.46 -5.26 -0.74
C TYR A 1 8.20 -5.67 -1.48
N VAL A 2 7.18 -6.14 -0.78
CA VAL A 2 5.89 -6.54 -1.36
C VAL A 2 4.79 -5.78 -0.65
N CYS A 3 3.96 -5.02 -1.37
CA CYS A 3 2.79 -4.38 -0.76
C CYS A 3 1.84 -5.45 -0.22
N GLY A 4 1.55 -5.38 1.07
CA GLY A 4 0.68 -6.33 1.75
C GLY A 4 -0.78 -5.90 1.81
N PRO A 5 -1.61 -6.63 2.58
CA PRO A 5 -3.03 -6.37 2.68
C PRO A 5 -3.35 -5.16 3.56
N THR A 6 -4.45 -4.48 3.26
CA THR A 6 -5.18 -3.67 4.24
C THR A 6 -6.05 -4.60 5.09
N VAL A 7 -5.81 -4.63 6.41
CA VAL A 7 -6.39 -5.63 7.32
C VAL A 7 -7.76 -5.22 7.85
N TYR A 8 -8.74 -5.08 6.96
CA TYR A 8 -10.13 -4.72 7.28
C TYR A 8 -11.15 -5.83 7.00
N ASN A 9 -10.73 -6.89 6.30
CA ASN A 9 -11.58 -8.02 5.93
C ASN A 9 -10.71 -9.24 5.60
N TYR A 10 -11.36 -10.39 5.42
CA TYR A 10 -10.73 -11.61 4.92
C TYR A 10 -10.20 -11.44 3.50
N ILE A 11 -9.05 -12.02 3.21
CA ILE A 11 -8.44 -11.95 1.88
C ILE A 11 -9.21 -12.83 0.89
N HIS A 12 -9.31 -12.34 -0.34
CA HIS A 12 -9.86 -13.11 -1.46
C HIS A 12 -8.75 -13.61 -2.39
N ILE A 13 -9.08 -14.53 -3.29
CA ILE A 13 -8.08 -15.12 -4.21
C ILE A 13 -7.34 -14.08 -5.05
N GLY A 14 -8.02 -12.99 -5.43
CA GLY A 14 -7.38 -11.81 -6.04
C GLY A 14 -6.25 -11.21 -5.19
N ASN A 15 -6.43 -11.07 -3.87
CA ASN A 15 -5.38 -10.58 -2.98
C ASN A 15 -4.31 -11.65 -2.72
N ALA A 16 -4.69 -12.92 -2.68
CA ALA A 16 -3.75 -14.01 -2.43
C ALA A 16 -2.75 -14.19 -3.59
N ARG A 17 -3.15 -13.90 -4.83
CA ARG A 17 -2.29 -14.09 -6.01
C ARG A 17 -0.95 -13.36 -5.94
N PRO A 18 -0.85 -12.04 -5.67
CA PRO A 18 0.45 -11.40 -5.49
C PRO A 18 1.27 -12.09 -4.40
N PHE A 19 0.65 -12.50 -3.28
CA PHE A 19 1.37 -13.13 -2.18
C PHE A 19 1.97 -14.48 -2.57
N ILE A 20 1.24 -15.29 -3.35
CA ILE A 20 1.73 -16.56 -3.89
C ILE A 20 2.85 -16.32 -4.92
N ILE A 21 2.61 -15.44 -5.90
CA ILE A 21 3.55 -15.23 -7.01
C ILE A 21 4.89 -14.69 -6.49
N PHE A 22 4.87 -13.72 -5.59
CA PHE A 22 6.11 -13.12 -5.09
C PHE A 22 6.80 -14.00 -4.04
N GLU A 23 6.08 -14.92 -3.40
CA GLU A 23 6.69 -16.00 -2.66
C GLU A 23 7.44 -16.98 -3.59
N VAL A 24 6.86 -17.34 -4.75
CA VAL A 24 7.55 -18.16 -5.75
C VAL A 24 8.83 -17.47 -6.23
N VAL A 25 8.78 -16.16 -6.49
CA VAL A 25 9.96 -15.35 -6.83
C VAL A 25 11.00 -15.40 -5.70
N ARG A 26 10.59 -15.22 -4.44
CA ARG A 26 11.49 -15.34 -3.27
C ARG A 26 12.15 -16.71 -3.20
N ARG A 27 11.38 -17.79 -3.35
CA ARG A 27 11.89 -19.18 -3.33
C ARG A 27 12.89 -19.41 -4.46
N PHE A 28 12.59 -18.93 -5.66
CA PHE A 28 13.49 -19.06 -6.80
C PHE A 28 14.81 -18.31 -6.58
N LEU A 29 14.76 -17.09 -6.07
CA LEU A 29 15.98 -16.33 -5.75
C LEU A 29 16.82 -17.03 -4.67
N LYS A 30 16.19 -17.56 -3.61
CA LYS A 30 16.89 -18.38 -2.59
C LYS A 30 17.51 -19.64 -3.21
N PHE A 31 16.78 -20.34 -4.09
CA PHE A 31 17.28 -21.50 -4.81
C PHE A 31 18.49 -21.18 -5.71
N LYS A 32 18.51 -19.99 -6.32
CA LYS A 32 19.66 -19.48 -7.08
C LYS A 32 20.85 -19.05 -6.22
N GLY A 33 20.77 -19.15 -4.89
CA GLY A 33 21.86 -18.84 -3.97
C GLY A 33 21.87 -17.41 -3.43
N TYR A 34 20.84 -16.60 -3.72
CA TYR A 34 20.75 -15.25 -3.15
C TYR A 34 20.32 -15.28 -1.68
N LYS A 35 20.90 -14.39 -0.87
CA LYS A 35 20.38 -14.05 0.46
C LYS A 35 19.27 -13.02 0.28
N VAL A 36 18.01 -13.46 0.43
CA VAL A 36 16.84 -12.61 0.20
C VAL A 36 16.33 -12.05 1.53
N LYS A 37 16.28 -10.73 1.66
CA LYS A 37 15.54 -10.02 2.72
C LYS A 37 14.18 -9.58 2.15
N TYR A 38 13.14 -10.27 2.58
CA TYR A 38 11.77 -10.16 2.09
C TYR A 38 10.90 -9.46 3.13
N ILE A 39 10.37 -8.30 2.76
CA ILE A 39 9.54 -7.44 3.62
C ILE A 39 8.16 -7.31 3.00
N GLN A 40 7.12 -7.51 3.80
CA GLN A 40 5.73 -7.34 3.38
C GLN A 40 4.93 -6.64 4.48
N ASN A 41 4.48 -5.42 4.24
CA ASN A 41 3.77 -4.65 5.26
C ASN A 41 2.37 -5.19 5.55
N LEU A 42 1.77 -4.68 6.62
CA LEU A 42 0.36 -4.81 6.93
C LEU A 42 -0.19 -3.39 7.10
N THR A 43 -1.09 -2.95 6.22
CA THR A 43 -1.75 -1.65 6.37
C THR A 43 -2.85 -1.80 7.41
N ASP A 44 -2.58 -1.31 8.61
CA ASP A 44 -3.41 -1.43 9.81
C ASP A 44 -4.07 -0.11 10.23
N ILE A 45 -3.99 0.90 9.35
CA ILE A 45 -4.77 2.14 9.42
C ILE A 45 -5.10 2.61 8.00
N ASP A 46 -6.38 2.80 7.69
CA ASP A 46 -6.86 3.34 6.41
C ASP A 46 -8.32 3.81 6.57
N ASP A 47 -8.81 4.63 5.65
CA ASP A 47 -10.22 5.06 5.57
C ASP A 47 -11.17 3.84 5.57
N LYS A 48 -10.82 2.76 4.84
CA LYS A 48 -11.63 1.52 4.82
C LYS A 48 -11.70 0.85 6.19
N MET A 49 -10.60 0.86 6.93
CA MET A 49 -10.55 0.30 8.28
C MET A 49 -11.33 1.15 9.27
N ILE A 50 -11.20 2.48 9.21
CA ILE A 50 -11.97 3.40 10.05
C ILE A 50 -13.47 3.20 9.82
N ASN A 51 -13.90 3.15 8.55
CA ASN A 51 -15.30 2.95 8.21
C ASN A 51 -15.81 1.57 8.67
N LYS A 52 -15.01 0.51 8.51
CA LYS A 52 -15.39 -0.83 8.94
C LYS A 52 -15.44 -0.98 10.47
N ALA A 53 -14.50 -0.37 11.18
CA ALA A 53 -14.47 -0.33 12.64
C ALA A 53 -15.72 0.37 13.19
N LYS A 54 -16.11 1.52 12.60
CA LYS A 54 -17.35 2.23 12.92
C LYS A 54 -18.60 1.37 12.69
N GLU A 55 -18.68 0.68 11.54
CA GLU A 55 -19.79 -0.24 11.21
C GLU A 55 -19.93 -1.36 12.26
N LEU A 56 -18.79 -1.94 12.68
CA LEU A 56 -18.74 -3.04 13.64
C LEU A 56 -18.76 -2.60 15.11
N LYS A 57 -18.76 -1.28 15.38
CA LYS A 57 -18.68 -0.70 16.74
C LYS A 57 -17.49 -1.22 17.55
N ILE A 58 -16.34 -1.38 16.90
CA ILE A 58 -15.05 -1.73 17.52
C ILE A 58 -14.00 -0.69 17.16
N THR A 59 -12.85 -0.73 17.82
CA THR A 59 -11.71 0.13 17.47
C THR A 59 -10.99 -0.35 16.20
N VAL A 60 -10.26 0.56 15.54
CA VAL A 60 -9.42 0.21 14.38
C VAL A 60 -8.32 -0.78 14.76
N SER A 61 -7.78 -0.68 15.98
CA SER A 61 -6.77 -1.61 16.51
C SER A 61 -7.32 -3.02 16.69
N GLU A 62 -8.52 -3.17 17.28
CA GLU A 62 -9.17 -4.48 17.42
C GLU A 62 -9.51 -5.10 16.05
N LEU A 63 -9.96 -4.28 15.10
CA LEU A 63 -10.19 -4.70 13.72
C LEU A 63 -8.90 -5.21 13.07
N ALA A 64 -7.82 -4.43 13.20
CA ALA A 64 -6.51 -4.77 12.65
C ALA A 64 -5.99 -6.09 13.22
N GLU A 65 -5.96 -6.23 14.54
CA GLU A 65 -5.41 -7.42 15.20
C GLU A 65 -6.18 -8.68 14.79
N LYS A 66 -7.52 -8.60 14.75
CA LYS A 66 -8.34 -9.69 14.23
C LYS A 66 -7.96 -10.06 12.80
N PHE A 67 -7.96 -9.10 11.87
CA PHE A 67 -7.73 -9.43 10.46
C PHE A 67 -6.28 -9.71 10.10
N ILE A 68 -5.31 -9.31 10.93
CA ILE A 68 -3.91 -9.76 10.85
C ILE A 68 -3.82 -11.25 11.17
N GLN A 69 -4.46 -11.70 12.26
CA GLN A 69 -4.49 -13.12 12.61
C GLN A 69 -5.17 -13.95 11.51
N GLU A 70 -6.31 -13.46 11.01
CA GLU A 70 -7.06 -14.13 9.94
C GLU A 70 -6.32 -14.14 8.60
N TYR A 71 -5.58 -13.07 8.27
CA TYR A 71 -4.68 -13.03 7.13
C TYR A 71 -3.63 -14.14 7.21
N PHE A 72 -3.03 -14.30 8.38
CA PHE A 72 -1.98 -15.31 8.59
C PHE A 72 -2.53 -16.74 8.52
N ILE A 73 -3.74 -16.99 9.02
CA ILE A 73 -4.44 -18.27 8.85
C ILE A 73 -4.67 -18.56 7.36
N ASP A 74 -5.21 -17.59 6.62
CA ASP A 74 -5.49 -17.74 5.18
C ASP A 74 -4.19 -17.87 4.36
N ALA A 75 -3.10 -17.21 4.76
CA ALA A 75 -1.79 -17.33 4.11
C ALA A 75 -1.13 -18.70 4.37
N ASP A 76 -1.24 -19.21 5.60
CA ASP A 76 -0.73 -20.54 5.97
C ASP A 76 -1.50 -21.64 5.23
N SER A 77 -2.83 -21.49 5.08
CA SER A 77 -3.64 -22.45 4.32
C SER A 77 -3.22 -22.54 2.86
N LEU A 78 -2.55 -21.52 2.31
CA LEU A 78 -1.99 -21.48 0.95
C LEU A 78 -0.50 -21.82 0.90
N ASN A 79 0.08 -22.29 2.01
CA ASN A 79 1.50 -22.61 2.13
C ASN A 79 2.42 -21.43 1.76
N ILE A 80 2.04 -20.21 2.15
CA ILE A 80 2.84 -19.00 1.94
C ILE A 80 3.78 -18.83 3.13
N GLU A 81 5.08 -18.83 2.89
CA GLU A 81 6.08 -18.54 3.93
C GLU A 81 5.94 -17.10 4.47
N ARG A 82 6.08 -16.95 5.79
CA ARG A 82 6.16 -15.63 6.44
C ARG A 82 7.29 -14.79 5.85
N ALA A 83 7.04 -13.49 5.70
CA ALA A 83 8.08 -12.53 5.37
C ALA A 83 9.13 -12.49 6.48
N ASP A 84 10.34 -12.00 6.17
CA ASP A 84 11.36 -11.81 7.20
C ASP A 84 10.96 -10.70 8.17
N VAL A 85 10.17 -9.72 7.72
CA VAL A 85 9.50 -8.71 8.56
C VAL A 85 8.13 -8.38 7.99
N HIS A 86 7.14 -8.23 8.88
CA HIS A 86 5.80 -7.72 8.58
C HIS A 86 5.53 -6.38 9.27
N PRO A 87 6.08 -5.25 8.76
CA PRO A 87 5.91 -3.97 9.43
C PRO A 87 4.47 -3.46 9.35
N ARG A 88 3.97 -2.92 10.46
CA ARG A 88 2.65 -2.27 10.55
C ARG A 88 2.78 -0.76 10.38
N ALA A 89 1.86 -0.12 9.65
CA ALA A 89 1.91 1.33 9.43
C ALA A 89 1.85 2.12 10.74
N THR A 90 1.02 1.67 11.70
CA THR A 90 0.88 2.29 13.02
C THR A 90 2.14 2.24 13.88
N GLU A 91 3.08 1.32 13.60
CA GLU A 91 4.36 1.17 14.30
C GLU A 91 5.49 2.01 13.66
N HIS A 92 5.20 2.70 12.56
CA HIS A 92 6.19 3.42 11.73
C HIS A 92 5.86 4.91 11.55
N ILE A 93 5.03 5.46 12.44
CA ILE A 93 4.58 6.85 12.38
C ILE A 93 5.75 7.83 12.46
N LYS A 94 6.79 7.50 13.23
CA LYS A 94 7.99 8.34 13.32
C LYS A 94 8.67 8.48 11.96
N GLU A 95 8.94 7.37 11.29
CA GLU A 95 9.59 7.37 9.96
C GLU A 95 8.72 8.04 8.91
N ILE A 96 7.39 7.88 9.00
CA ILE A 96 6.45 8.56 8.12
C ILE A 96 6.52 10.08 8.33
N ILE A 97 6.44 10.57 9.57
CA ILE A 97 6.54 12.01 9.86
C ILE A 97 7.89 12.57 9.40
N GLU A 98 8.99 11.85 9.61
CA GLU A 98 10.33 12.25 9.13
C GLU A 98 10.39 12.37 7.60
N LEU A 99 9.77 11.42 6.89
CA LEU A 99 9.70 11.45 5.43
C LEU A 99 8.87 12.64 4.93
N VAL A 100 7.69 12.88 5.51
CA VAL A 100 6.83 14.00 5.12
C VAL A 100 7.51 15.35 5.39
N LYS A 101 8.13 15.53 6.57
CA LYS A 101 8.92 16.74 6.88
C LYS A 101 10.00 16.99 5.84
N GLY A 102 10.80 15.98 5.52
CA GLY A 102 11.88 16.17 4.55
C GLY A 102 11.38 16.41 3.12
N LEU A 103 10.18 15.94 2.77
CA LEU A 103 9.53 16.30 1.51
C LEU A 103 9.10 17.77 1.49
N GLU A 104 8.56 18.29 2.60
CA GLU A 104 8.23 19.71 2.73
C GLU A 104 9.48 20.60 2.70
N GLU A 105 10.52 20.25 3.46
CA GLU A 105 11.80 20.97 3.48
C GLU A 105 12.44 21.07 2.09
N LYS A 106 12.21 20.06 1.24
CA LYS A 106 12.68 20.01 -0.15
C LYS A 106 11.72 20.67 -1.14
N GLY A 107 10.56 21.15 -0.69
CA GLY A 107 9.56 21.83 -1.51
C GLY A 107 8.70 20.89 -2.38
N TYR A 108 8.63 19.60 -2.05
CA TYR A 108 7.77 18.61 -2.72
C TYR A 108 6.45 18.35 -2.01
N ALA A 109 6.26 18.93 -0.82
CA ALA A 109 5.03 18.82 -0.08
C ALA A 109 4.60 20.17 0.48
N TYR A 110 3.31 20.32 0.76
CA TYR A 110 2.73 21.52 1.34
C TYR A 110 1.57 21.16 2.26
N GLU A 111 1.41 21.93 3.33
CA GLU A 111 0.35 21.79 4.33
C GLU A 111 -0.83 22.72 4.01
N ILE A 112 -2.05 22.24 4.28
CA ILE A 112 -3.30 22.99 4.28
C ILE A 112 -4.23 22.46 5.37
N ASP A 113 -4.58 23.29 6.35
CA ASP A 113 -5.55 23.00 7.43
C ASP A 113 -5.29 21.69 8.22
N GLY A 114 -4.03 21.27 8.32
CA GLY A 114 -3.54 20.07 8.97
C GLY A 114 -3.36 18.85 8.05
N ASP A 115 -3.82 18.93 6.81
CA ASP A 115 -3.51 17.95 5.76
C ASP A 115 -2.19 18.31 5.09
N VAL A 116 -1.35 17.33 4.77
CA VAL A 116 -0.11 17.54 3.99
C VAL A 116 -0.22 16.77 2.68
N PHE A 117 -0.02 17.48 1.57
CA PHE A 117 -0.11 16.93 0.22
C PHE A 117 1.25 16.90 -0.46
N PHE A 118 1.46 15.93 -1.34
CA PHE A 118 2.57 15.91 -2.27
C PHE A 118 2.24 16.76 -3.49
N ASP A 119 3.12 17.70 -3.83
CA ASP A 119 3.03 18.58 -5.00
C ASP A 119 3.57 17.85 -6.22
N VAL A 120 2.68 17.21 -6.98
CA VAL A 120 3.07 16.38 -8.14
C VAL A 120 3.76 17.22 -9.20
N SER A 121 3.39 18.50 -9.34
CA SER A 121 3.99 19.42 -10.32
C SER A 121 5.51 19.60 -10.15
N LYS A 122 6.02 19.38 -8.92
CA LYS A 122 7.44 19.50 -8.60
C LYS A 122 8.25 18.26 -8.99
N PHE A 123 7.61 17.11 -9.16
CA PHE A 123 8.27 15.86 -9.48
C PHE A 123 8.23 15.56 -10.97
N LYS A 124 9.29 15.96 -11.69
CA LYS A 124 9.39 15.82 -13.16
C LYS A 124 9.23 14.39 -13.70
N GLY A 125 9.51 13.38 -12.88
CA GLY A 125 9.45 11.96 -13.28
C GLY A 125 8.10 11.29 -13.01
N TYR A 126 7.05 12.04 -12.66
CA TYR A 126 5.75 11.44 -12.32
C TYR A 126 5.11 10.77 -13.53
N GLY A 127 4.60 9.56 -13.35
CA GLY A 127 4.01 8.75 -14.44
C GLY A 127 5.01 7.80 -15.13
N LYS A 128 6.28 7.81 -14.75
CA LYS A 128 7.33 7.01 -15.41
C LYS A 128 7.16 5.50 -15.23
N LEU A 129 6.48 5.04 -14.18
CA LEU A 129 6.23 3.61 -13.99
C LEU A 129 5.01 3.16 -14.79
N SER A 130 3.93 3.92 -14.71
CA SER A 130 2.63 3.59 -15.29
C SER A 130 2.50 3.93 -16.78
N GLY A 131 3.33 4.85 -17.27
CA GLY A 131 3.22 5.41 -18.62
C GLY A 131 2.02 6.34 -18.79
N GLN A 132 1.36 6.74 -17.71
CA GLN A 132 0.21 7.64 -17.74
C GLN A 132 0.64 9.07 -18.11
N ASN A 133 -0.18 9.75 -18.90
CA ASN A 133 0.04 11.15 -19.24
C ASN A 133 -0.51 12.06 -18.12
N ILE A 134 0.33 12.94 -17.58
CA ILE A 134 -0.03 13.85 -16.49
C ILE A 134 -1.23 14.75 -16.85
N GLU A 135 -1.30 15.24 -18.08
CA GLU A 135 -2.39 16.14 -18.50
C GLU A 135 -3.73 15.40 -18.57
N GLU A 136 -3.74 14.17 -19.11
CA GLU A 136 -4.94 13.32 -19.11
C GLU A 136 -5.39 12.96 -17.69
N LEU A 137 -4.45 12.69 -16.79
CA LEU A 137 -4.74 12.46 -15.37
C LEU A 137 -5.37 13.70 -14.72
N LYS A 138 -4.85 14.89 -15.01
CA LYS A 138 -5.41 16.16 -14.49
C LYS A 138 -6.83 16.38 -14.96
N GLU A 139 -7.13 16.12 -16.23
CA GLU A 139 -8.47 16.25 -16.80
C GLU A 139 -9.45 15.24 -16.18
N GLY A 140 -9.05 13.97 -16.06
CA GLY A 140 -9.88 12.92 -15.47
C GLY A 140 -10.14 13.12 -13.98
N ALA A 141 -9.20 13.72 -13.24
CA ALA A 141 -9.33 13.97 -11.81
C ALA A 141 -10.31 15.12 -11.47
N ARG A 142 -10.69 15.97 -12.43
CA ARG A 142 -11.53 17.18 -12.21
C ARG A 142 -12.93 16.91 -11.63
N VAL A 143 -13.40 15.67 -11.59
CA VAL A 143 -14.78 15.33 -11.22
C VAL A 143 -14.99 15.23 -9.69
N GLU A 144 -13.93 15.03 -8.89
CA GLU A 144 -13.99 14.91 -7.41
C GLU A 144 -12.77 15.57 -6.71
N VAL A 145 -12.43 16.81 -7.08
CA VAL A 145 -11.22 17.48 -6.55
C VAL A 145 -11.52 18.19 -5.23
N ASP A 146 -10.67 17.95 -4.23
CA ASP A 146 -10.52 18.87 -3.10
C ASP A 146 -9.94 20.19 -3.63
N GLU A 147 -10.78 21.22 -3.78
CA GLU A 147 -10.43 22.52 -4.36
C GLU A 147 -9.24 23.22 -3.69
N ARG A 148 -8.87 22.77 -2.48
CA ARG A 148 -7.72 23.28 -1.74
C ARG A 148 -6.39 22.83 -2.34
N LYS A 149 -6.36 21.74 -3.10
CA LYS A 149 -5.11 21.22 -3.69
C LYS A 149 -4.60 22.15 -4.79
N LYS A 150 -3.27 22.26 -4.92
CA LYS A 150 -2.65 23.04 -5.99
C LYS A 150 -2.92 22.40 -7.35
N GLU A 151 -2.87 21.07 -7.40
CA GLU A 151 -3.20 20.28 -8.57
C GLU A 151 -4.21 19.18 -8.22
N SER A 152 -5.10 18.85 -9.16
CA SER A 152 -6.13 17.82 -8.95
C SER A 152 -5.55 16.43 -8.66
N ILE A 153 -4.34 16.18 -9.11
CA ILE A 153 -3.60 14.92 -8.96
C ILE A 153 -2.72 14.87 -7.70
N ASP A 154 -2.65 15.95 -6.92
CA ASP A 154 -1.91 15.96 -5.66
C ASP A 154 -2.55 14.96 -4.67
N PHE A 155 -1.72 14.24 -3.93
CA PHE A 155 -2.16 13.17 -3.04
C PHE A 155 -1.69 13.41 -1.61
N ALA A 156 -2.51 12.95 -0.65
CA ALA A 156 -2.23 13.15 0.76
C ALA A 156 -1.04 12.30 1.22
N LEU A 157 -0.10 12.95 1.88
CA LEU A 157 0.99 12.34 2.65
C LEU A 157 0.59 12.16 4.11
N TRP A 158 -0.09 13.17 4.66
CA TRP A 158 -0.64 13.16 6.01
C TRP A 158 -2.06 13.71 5.96
N LYS A 159 -2.98 13.06 6.66
CA LYS A 159 -4.39 13.46 6.71
C LYS A 159 -4.72 13.91 8.11
N ARG A 160 -5.29 15.09 8.26
CA ARG A 160 -5.84 15.55 9.52
C ARG A 160 -6.91 14.58 10.00
N ALA A 161 -6.86 14.25 11.29
CA ALA A 161 -7.84 13.37 11.88
C ALA A 161 -9.17 14.10 12.06
N LYS A 162 -10.26 13.46 11.60
CA LYS A 162 -11.62 13.90 11.91
C LYS A 162 -11.99 13.51 13.34
N GLU A 163 -13.03 14.14 13.88
CA GLU A 163 -13.53 13.80 15.20
C GLU A 163 -13.88 12.31 15.31
N GLY A 164 -13.38 11.65 16.36
CA GLY A 164 -13.57 10.22 16.60
C GLY A 164 -12.72 9.29 15.73
N GLU A 165 -11.86 9.79 14.84
CA GLU A 165 -10.87 8.96 14.14
C GLU A 165 -9.61 8.74 14.99
N PRO A 166 -8.93 7.58 14.86
CA PRO A 166 -7.61 7.39 15.45
C PRO A 166 -6.61 8.41 14.88
N PHE A 167 -5.69 8.86 15.71
CA PHE A 167 -4.72 9.87 15.34
C PHE A 167 -3.39 9.69 16.07
N TRP A 168 -2.37 10.33 15.53
CA TRP A 168 -1.07 10.55 16.13
C TRP A 168 -0.77 12.05 16.13
N GLU A 169 -0.01 12.48 17.14
CA GLU A 169 0.51 13.85 17.20
C GLU A 169 1.61 14.02 16.14
N SER A 170 1.57 15.16 15.46
CA SER A 170 2.51 15.52 14.40
C SER A 170 2.74 17.03 14.37
N PRO A 171 3.74 17.52 13.62
CA PRO A 171 3.95 18.96 13.43
C PRO A 171 2.75 19.69 12.82
N TRP A 172 1.91 18.96 12.08
CA TRP A 172 0.70 19.47 11.42
C TRP A 172 -0.56 19.25 12.27
N GLY A 173 -0.39 18.93 13.56
CA GLY A 173 -1.46 18.60 14.48
C GLY A 173 -1.84 17.12 14.45
N LYS A 174 -3.05 16.81 14.94
CA LYS A 174 -3.55 15.44 15.03
C LYS A 174 -3.92 14.90 13.66
N GLY A 175 -3.31 13.79 13.26
CA GLY A 175 -3.60 13.16 11.98
C GLY A 175 -3.09 11.74 11.86
N ARG A 176 -3.01 11.26 10.62
CA ARG A 176 -2.64 9.89 10.28
C ARG A 176 -1.99 9.85 8.89
N PRO A 177 -1.24 8.81 8.56
CA PRO A 177 -0.65 8.65 7.23
C PRO A 177 -1.69 8.65 6.11
N GLY A 178 -1.28 9.17 4.95
CA GLY A 178 -1.89 8.83 3.67
C GLY A 178 -1.45 7.43 3.19
N TRP A 179 -2.27 6.77 2.37
CA TRP A 179 -2.05 5.37 1.99
C TRP A 179 -0.65 5.09 1.40
N HIS A 180 -0.12 5.97 0.56
CA HIS A 180 1.12 5.73 -0.18
C HIS A 180 2.39 5.90 0.68
N ILE A 181 2.37 6.84 1.64
CA ILE A 181 3.59 7.23 2.37
C ILE A 181 4.12 6.12 3.29
N GLU A 182 3.22 5.24 3.72
CA GLU A 182 3.51 4.10 4.58
C GLU A 182 4.56 3.19 3.94
N CYS A 183 4.34 2.78 2.68
CA CYS A 183 5.21 1.85 1.98
C CYS A 183 6.58 2.46 1.69
N SER A 184 6.64 3.75 1.30
CA SER A 184 7.89 4.48 1.13
C SER A 184 8.72 4.51 2.42
N ALA A 185 8.11 4.89 3.56
CA ALA A 185 8.80 4.98 4.84
C ALA A 185 9.25 3.59 5.35
N MET A 186 8.35 2.60 5.36
CA MET A 186 8.66 1.27 5.85
C MET A 186 9.69 0.56 4.98
N SER A 187 9.54 0.58 3.66
CA SER A 187 10.50 -0.07 2.77
C SER A 187 11.91 0.51 2.92
N MET A 188 12.04 1.83 2.98
CA MET A 188 13.34 2.48 3.18
C MET A 188 13.96 2.18 4.55
N LYS A 189 13.17 2.08 5.61
CA LYS A 189 13.66 1.69 6.95
C LYS A 189 14.31 0.31 6.93
N TYR A 190 13.72 -0.66 6.24
CA TYR A 190 14.21 -2.05 6.27
C TYR A 190 15.22 -2.39 5.17
N LEU A 191 15.14 -1.74 4.02
CA LEU A 191 15.92 -2.08 2.82
C LEU A 191 16.90 -0.99 2.39
N GLY A 192 16.84 0.20 3.00
CA GLY A 192 17.62 1.36 2.62
C GLY A 192 16.93 2.23 1.57
N LYS A 193 17.54 3.37 1.27
CA LYS A 193 17.01 4.41 0.35
C LYS A 193 16.81 3.92 -1.09
N SER A 194 17.48 2.83 -1.47
CA SER A 194 17.38 2.18 -2.78
C SER A 194 17.50 0.68 -2.60
N PHE A 195 16.65 -0.11 -3.26
CA PHE A 195 16.69 -1.58 -3.17
C PHE A 195 16.30 -2.29 -4.47
N ASP A 196 16.47 -3.61 -4.49
CA ASP A 196 16.43 -4.41 -5.71
C ASP A 196 15.03 -4.56 -6.30
N ILE A 197 14.08 -5.16 -5.56
CA ILE A 197 12.79 -5.59 -6.11
C ILE A 197 11.63 -5.06 -5.28
N HIS A 198 10.69 -4.37 -5.93
CA HIS A 198 9.39 -3.98 -5.37
C HIS A 198 8.25 -4.63 -6.16
N THR A 199 7.30 -5.24 -5.46
CA THR A 199 6.25 -6.04 -6.09
C THR A 199 4.83 -5.71 -5.60
N GLY A 200 3.83 -5.93 -6.44
CA GLY A 200 2.42 -5.78 -6.09
C GLY A 200 1.47 -6.26 -7.19
N GLY A 201 0.16 -6.09 -6.98
CA GLY A 201 -0.84 -6.33 -8.03
C GLY A 201 -0.75 -5.27 -9.14
N SER A 202 -1.19 -5.59 -10.35
CA SER A 202 -1.23 -4.62 -11.46
C SER A 202 -2.07 -3.38 -11.17
N ASP A 203 -3.05 -3.47 -10.26
CA ASP A 203 -3.81 -2.34 -9.74
C ASP A 203 -2.98 -1.37 -8.90
N LEU A 204 -1.82 -1.79 -8.39
CA LEU A 204 -0.93 -0.93 -7.62
C LEU A 204 0.07 -0.16 -8.48
N ILE A 205 0.17 -0.44 -9.78
CA ILE A 205 1.03 0.34 -10.70
C ILE A 205 0.72 1.84 -10.57
N PHE A 206 -0.57 2.19 -10.64
CA PHE A 206 -1.06 3.54 -10.46
C PHE A 206 -2.36 3.53 -9.65
N PRO A 207 -2.53 4.44 -8.67
CA PRO A 207 -1.56 5.49 -8.29
C PRO A 207 -0.49 5.02 -7.29
N HIS A 208 -0.63 3.82 -6.70
CA HIS A 208 0.12 3.47 -5.49
C HIS A 208 1.65 3.48 -5.65
N HIS A 209 2.19 2.63 -6.52
CA HIS A 209 3.64 2.51 -6.71
C HIS A 209 4.23 3.74 -7.40
N GLU A 210 3.48 4.42 -8.29
CA GLU A 210 3.89 5.69 -8.87
C GLU A 210 4.11 6.76 -7.78
N ASN A 211 3.19 6.83 -6.80
CA ASN A 211 3.30 7.75 -5.67
C ASN A 211 4.46 7.38 -4.75
N GLU A 212 4.73 6.10 -4.53
CA GLU A 212 5.87 5.65 -3.73
C GLU A 212 7.22 6.03 -4.37
N ILE A 213 7.32 5.92 -5.69
CA ILE A 213 8.46 6.42 -6.45
C ILE A 213 8.60 7.92 -6.25
N ALA A 214 7.53 8.69 -6.46
CA ALA A 214 7.56 10.15 -6.33
C ALA A 214 8.02 10.59 -4.94
N GLN A 215 7.45 10.00 -3.89
CA GLN A 215 7.83 10.26 -2.49
C GLN A 215 9.29 9.89 -2.21
N SER A 216 9.69 8.67 -2.56
CA SER A 216 11.00 8.15 -2.18
C SER A 216 12.13 8.81 -2.97
N GLU A 217 11.95 9.05 -4.26
CA GLU A 217 12.97 9.69 -5.08
C GLU A 217 13.06 11.20 -4.84
N ALA A 218 11.94 11.89 -4.60
CA ALA A 218 11.96 13.30 -4.19
C ALA A 218 12.69 13.48 -2.85
N TYR A 219 12.44 12.58 -1.89
CA TYR A 219 13.10 12.62 -0.58
C TYR A 219 14.60 12.27 -0.67
N THR A 220 14.97 11.23 -1.41
CA THR A 220 16.34 10.70 -1.39
C THR A 220 17.26 11.26 -2.49
N ASN A 221 16.69 11.78 -3.58
CA ASN A 221 17.38 12.10 -4.83
C ASN A 221 18.17 10.90 -5.41
N GLN A 222 17.66 9.68 -5.22
CA GLN A 222 18.23 8.42 -5.70
C GLN A 222 17.14 7.58 -6.37
N GLN A 223 17.52 6.63 -7.22
CA GLN A 223 16.59 5.64 -7.74
C GLN A 223 16.02 4.81 -6.58
N PHE A 224 14.70 4.78 -6.44
CA PHE A 224 14.05 4.09 -5.33
C PHE A 224 14.15 2.56 -5.46
N VAL A 225 13.81 2.02 -6.63
CA VAL A 225 13.71 0.58 -6.89
C VAL A 225 14.35 0.24 -8.24
N ARG A 226 15.13 -0.84 -8.29
CA ARG A 226 15.76 -1.32 -9.55
C ARG A 226 14.80 -2.09 -10.44
N TYR A 227 13.97 -2.96 -9.86
CA TYR A 227 13.03 -3.81 -10.57
C TYR A 227 11.63 -3.74 -9.95
N TRP A 228 10.66 -3.32 -10.75
CA TRP A 228 9.24 -3.40 -10.41
C TRP A 228 8.64 -4.68 -11.00
N MET A 229 7.89 -5.43 -10.20
CA MET A 229 7.20 -6.64 -10.65
C MET A 229 5.72 -6.58 -10.29
N HIS A 230 4.87 -6.76 -11.29
CA HIS A 230 3.42 -6.73 -11.11
C HIS A 230 2.77 -7.98 -11.65
N ASN A 231 1.88 -8.61 -10.87
CA ASN A 231 1.08 -9.72 -11.38
C ASN A 231 -0.19 -9.22 -12.06
N GLY A 232 -0.64 -9.94 -13.08
CA GLY A 232 -1.92 -9.66 -13.75
C GLY A 232 -3.14 -9.99 -12.88
N TYR A 233 -4.29 -9.43 -13.26
CA TYR A 233 -5.58 -9.69 -12.64
C TYR A 233 -6.01 -11.15 -12.75
N LEU A 234 -6.75 -11.62 -11.75
CA LEU A 234 -7.53 -12.85 -11.86
C LEU A 234 -8.90 -12.53 -12.47
N CYS A 235 -9.26 -13.27 -13.50
CA CYS A 235 -10.58 -13.22 -14.13
C CYS A 235 -11.34 -14.51 -13.78
N LEU A 236 -12.61 -14.36 -13.44
CA LEU A 236 -13.59 -15.44 -13.29
C LEU A 236 -14.56 -15.30 -14.46
N ASP A 237 -14.69 -16.35 -15.30
CA ASP A 237 -15.54 -16.34 -16.50
C ASP A 237 -15.30 -15.14 -17.44
N SER A 238 -14.03 -14.79 -17.64
CA SER A 238 -13.59 -13.60 -18.41
C SER A 238 -14.00 -12.24 -17.83
N GLN A 239 -14.59 -12.20 -16.64
CA GLN A 239 -14.88 -10.97 -15.90
C GLN A 239 -13.88 -10.76 -14.77
N LYS A 240 -13.48 -9.50 -14.55
CA LYS A 240 -12.67 -9.13 -13.39
C LYS A 240 -13.47 -9.41 -12.11
N MET A 241 -12.84 -10.00 -11.10
CA MET A 241 -13.47 -10.13 -9.78
C MET A 241 -13.70 -8.75 -9.16
N SER A 242 -14.92 -8.49 -8.69
CA SER A 242 -15.26 -7.24 -8.00
C SER A 242 -16.36 -7.46 -6.96
N LYS A 243 -16.40 -6.58 -5.94
CA LYS A 243 -17.48 -6.61 -4.93
C LYS A 243 -18.85 -6.37 -5.57
N SER A 244 -18.91 -5.48 -6.56
CA SER A 244 -20.16 -5.13 -7.25
C SER A 244 -20.74 -6.29 -8.07
N LEU A 245 -19.90 -7.19 -8.58
CA LEU A 245 -20.33 -8.38 -9.32
C LEU A 245 -20.64 -9.57 -8.41
N GLY A 246 -20.40 -9.46 -7.09
CA GLY A 246 -20.66 -10.52 -6.12
C GLY A 246 -19.80 -11.79 -6.30
N ASN A 247 -18.82 -11.76 -7.20
CA ASN A 247 -18.01 -12.93 -7.61
C ASN A 247 -16.69 -13.04 -6.83
N ILE A 248 -16.55 -12.37 -5.69
CA ILE A 248 -15.36 -12.45 -4.86
C ILE A 248 -15.39 -13.73 -4.02
N MET A 249 -14.45 -14.63 -4.29
CA MET A 249 -14.25 -15.83 -3.49
C MET A 249 -13.15 -15.60 -2.44
N LYS A 250 -13.50 -15.77 -1.16
CA LYS A 250 -12.53 -15.68 -0.05
C LYS A 250 -11.63 -16.90 -0.02
N VAL A 251 -10.38 -16.73 0.42
CA VAL A 251 -9.43 -17.84 0.54
C VAL A 251 -9.95 -18.92 1.48
N ARG A 252 -10.51 -18.53 2.64
CA ARG A 252 -11.09 -19.48 3.62
C ARG A 252 -12.21 -20.34 3.05
N ASP A 253 -13.06 -19.77 2.21
CA ASP A 253 -14.24 -20.48 1.68
C ASP A 253 -13.80 -21.55 0.68
N ILE A 254 -12.73 -21.27 -0.09
CA ILE A 254 -12.13 -22.22 -1.03
C ILE A 254 -11.29 -23.26 -0.29
N SER A 255 -10.57 -22.86 0.76
CA SER A 255 -9.73 -23.75 1.58
C SER A 255 -10.53 -24.83 2.31
N GLN A 256 -11.84 -24.63 2.50
CA GLN A 256 -12.74 -25.67 3.02
C GLN A 256 -13.05 -26.77 2.00
N LYS A 257 -12.89 -26.49 0.70
CA LYS A 257 -13.22 -27.40 -0.40
C LYS A 257 -11.98 -28.03 -1.05
N TYR A 258 -10.89 -27.28 -1.07
CA TYR A 258 -9.64 -27.68 -1.74
C TYR A 258 -8.46 -27.50 -0.79
N LYS A 259 -7.48 -28.41 -0.87
CA LYS A 259 -6.21 -28.24 -0.16
C LYS A 259 -5.46 -27.03 -0.71
N GLY A 260 -4.69 -26.36 0.15
CA GLY A 260 -3.85 -25.21 -0.21
C GLY A 260 -3.00 -25.41 -1.45
N GLU A 261 -2.36 -26.58 -1.55
CA GLU A 261 -1.51 -26.96 -2.69
C GLU A 261 -2.26 -27.03 -4.03
N ILE A 262 -3.57 -27.24 -4.03
CA ILE A 262 -4.41 -27.25 -5.24
C ILE A 262 -4.81 -25.81 -5.62
N ILE A 263 -5.00 -24.96 -4.62
CA ILE A 263 -5.35 -23.55 -4.83
C ILE A 263 -4.13 -22.76 -5.34
N ARG A 264 -2.95 -23.13 -4.83
CA ARG A 264 -1.65 -22.51 -5.13
C ARG A 264 -1.13 -22.90 -6.52
#